data_AF-A0A1F9YDM6-F1
#
_entry.id   AF-A0A1F9YDM6-F1
#
_cell.length_a   1.000
_cell.length_b   1.000
_cell.length_c   1.000
_cell.angle_alpha   90.00
_cell.angle_beta   90.00
_cell.angle_gamma   90.00
#
_symmetry.space_group_name_H-M   'P 1'
#
loop_
_entity.id
_entity.type
_entity.pdbx_description
1 polymer ?
#
loop_
_entity_poly.entity_id
_entity_poly.type
_entity_poly.pdbx_seq_one_letter_code
_entity_poly.pdbx_strand_id
1 'polypeptide(L)'
;MIPDKIALLMEETGCDQGEAELALEMCGYVVEEAVKAIPRMHKNIVVFKGRLVQPEQNLFGLLLVILNVKSRAVLRTRAVLSYNPAVCSASLDKDWFEFEKCLYGCRLWDGSLPTESLEIEQAVAGHLRANAGLFEEQSAGAEKVQAELSGVLRRVLHSGRLELKLKKDVLDLGQYHAVRAAPSGDRRRSRASAPQPQTDELLILRIALDSDEAGMPAAELRAGDIVAARIADSRDIAKYLAKLFGGHSEQGSVPIPAPVEAIESAPMPSGGQTLLVRVRFSAGVCGDAEVPAQSRLRAARRAPGIPEKSSWWQRFFGSDK
;
A
#
# COMPACT_ATOMS: atom_id res chain seq x y z
N MET A 1 -12.12 -20.76 34.61
CA MET A 1 -10.77 -20.57 34.03
C MET A 1 -10.71 -20.73 32.52
N ILE A 2 -11.15 -21.85 31.91
CA ILE A 2 -11.22 -21.96 30.43
C ILE A 2 -12.32 -21.05 29.83
N PRO A 3 -13.55 -20.97 30.39
CA PRO A 3 -14.60 -20.10 29.86
C PRO A 3 -14.24 -18.61 29.92
N ASP A 4 -13.56 -18.19 30.98
CA ASP A 4 -13.17 -16.79 31.19
C ASP A 4 -12.11 -16.33 30.16
N LYS A 5 -11.20 -17.23 29.77
CA LYS A 5 -10.19 -16.96 28.73
C LYS A 5 -10.80 -16.86 27.34
N ILE A 6 -11.83 -17.66 27.06
CA ILE A 6 -12.58 -17.61 25.79
C ILE A 6 -13.34 -16.28 25.70
N ALA A 7 -14.05 -15.90 26.76
CA ALA A 7 -14.77 -14.63 26.82
C ALA A 7 -13.84 -13.42 26.62
N LEU A 8 -12.68 -13.43 27.29
CA LEU A 8 -11.66 -12.39 27.14
C LEU A 8 -11.13 -12.30 25.70
N LEU A 9 -10.89 -13.43 25.04
CA LEU A 9 -10.47 -13.47 23.64
C LEU A 9 -11.53 -12.89 22.70
N MET A 10 -12.80 -13.27 22.92
CA MET A 10 -13.92 -12.79 22.12
C MET A 10 -14.11 -11.28 22.26
N GLU A 11 -13.92 -10.72 23.47
CA GLU A 11 -14.01 -9.28 23.73
C GLU A 11 -12.87 -8.49 23.06
N GLU A 12 -11.63 -8.98 23.16
CA GLU A 12 -10.45 -8.30 22.64
C GLU A 12 -10.30 -8.40 21.11
N THR A 13 -10.68 -9.53 20.50
CA THR A 13 -10.48 -9.75 19.06
C THR A 13 -11.77 -9.74 18.25
N GLY A 14 -12.94 -9.71 18.90
CA GLY A 14 -14.25 -9.81 18.22
C GLY A 14 -14.45 -11.11 17.44
N CYS A 15 -13.78 -12.20 17.83
CA CYS A 15 -13.92 -13.51 17.19
C CYS A 15 -15.11 -14.29 17.76
N ASP A 16 -15.57 -15.31 17.03
CA ASP A 16 -16.63 -16.18 17.55
C ASP A 16 -16.08 -17.17 18.61
N GLN A 17 -16.99 -17.80 19.36
CA GLN A 17 -16.60 -18.71 20.45
C GLN A 17 -15.79 -19.91 19.94
N GLY A 18 -16.12 -20.46 18.78
CA GLY A 18 -15.42 -21.61 18.21
C GLY A 18 -14.00 -21.25 17.74
N GLU A 19 -13.83 -20.06 17.19
CA GLU A 19 -12.55 -19.48 16.78
C GLU A 19 -11.65 -19.21 17.99
N ALA A 20 -12.22 -18.67 19.07
CA ALA A 20 -11.51 -18.44 20.32
C ALA A 20 -11.06 -19.75 20.99
N GLU A 21 -11.92 -20.76 21.00
CA GLU A 21 -11.61 -22.11 21.52
C GLU A 21 -10.47 -22.75 20.70
N LEU A 22 -10.57 -22.74 19.38
CA LEU A 22 -9.56 -23.31 18.48
C LEU A 22 -8.21 -22.58 18.61
N ALA A 23 -8.22 -21.25 18.69
CA ALA A 23 -7.00 -20.46 18.87
C ALA A 23 -6.30 -20.77 20.20
N LEU A 24 -7.08 -20.93 21.28
CA LEU A 24 -6.56 -21.29 22.59
C LEU A 24 -6.00 -22.72 22.60
N GLU A 25 -6.66 -23.69 21.97
CA GLU A 25 -6.14 -25.05 21.85
C GLU A 25 -4.82 -25.08 21.08
N MET A 26 -4.72 -24.37 19.95
CA MET A 26 -3.51 -24.31 19.14
C MET A 26 -2.33 -23.63 19.84
N CYS A 27 -2.59 -22.73 20.78
CA CYS A 27 -1.58 -21.95 21.51
C CYS A 27 -1.37 -22.42 22.95
N GLY A 28 -1.83 -23.62 23.33
CA GLY A 28 -1.62 -24.18 24.67
C GLY A 28 -2.30 -23.37 25.79
N TYR A 29 -3.45 -22.76 25.49
CA TYR A 29 -4.26 -21.92 26.38
C TYR A 29 -3.55 -20.64 26.87
N VAL A 30 -2.57 -20.16 26.11
CA VAL A 30 -1.90 -18.86 26.29
C VAL A 30 -2.65 -17.80 25.49
N VAL A 31 -3.31 -16.88 26.18
CA VAL A 31 -4.20 -15.85 25.58
C VAL A 31 -3.45 -14.92 24.64
N GLU A 32 -2.27 -14.43 25.02
CA GLU A 32 -1.48 -13.51 24.19
C GLU A 32 -1.08 -14.10 22.83
N GLU A 33 -0.71 -15.38 22.81
CA GLU A 33 -0.35 -16.09 21.58
C GLU A 33 -1.60 -16.41 20.74
N ALA A 34 -2.72 -16.74 21.39
CA ALA A 34 -4.00 -16.94 20.72
C ALA A 34 -4.50 -15.65 20.05
N VAL A 35 -4.38 -14.48 20.70
CA VAL A 35 -4.69 -13.16 20.12
C VAL A 35 -3.84 -12.89 18.88
N LYS A 36 -2.55 -13.24 18.89
CA LYS A 36 -1.67 -13.11 17.71
C LYS A 36 -1.98 -14.14 16.61
N ALA A 37 -2.53 -15.30 16.97
CA ALA A 37 -2.84 -16.39 16.07
C ALA A 37 -4.16 -16.19 15.32
N ILE A 38 -5.18 -15.59 15.96
CA ILE A 38 -6.51 -15.39 15.37
C ILE A 38 -6.47 -14.71 13.98
N PRO A 39 -5.75 -13.59 13.77
CA PRO A 39 -5.66 -12.97 12.45
C PRO A 39 -5.04 -13.87 11.37
N ARG A 40 -4.21 -14.85 11.78
CA ARG A 40 -3.55 -15.82 10.89
C ARG A 40 -4.41 -17.05 10.60
N MET A 41 -5.37 -17.37 11.47
CA MET A 41 -6.31 -18.48 11.27
C MET A 41 -7.35 -18.15 10.21
N HIS A 42 -7.69 -16.87 10.09
CA HIS A 42 -8.63 -16.34 9.13
C HIS A 42 -8.04 -16.25 7.71
N LYS A 43 -8.19 -17.34 6.95
CA LYS A 43 -7.92 -17.39 5.49
C LYS A 43 -8.98 -16.64 4.67
N ASN A 44 -9.22 -15.39 5.05
CA ASN A 44 -10.31 -14.58 4.53
C ASN A 44 -9.91 -13.75 3.31
N ILE A 45 -8.63 -13.77 2.93
CA ILE A 45 -8.15 -13.04 1.76
C ILE A 45 -8.08 -14.00 0.58
N VAL A 46 -8.86 -13.71 -0.46
CA VAL A 46 -8.83 -14.48 -1.71
C VAL A 46 -8.21 -13.61 -2.79
N VAL A 47 -7.22 -14.16 -3.48
CA VAL A 47 -6.52 -13.51 -4.58
C VAL A 47 -6.80 -14.27 -5.87
N PHE A 48 -7.29 -13.56 -6.88
CA PHE A 48 -7.39 -14.06 -8.25
C PHE A 48 -6.33 -13.41 -9.11
N LYS A 49 -5.47 -14.25 -9.72
CA LYS A 49 -4.54 -13.85 -10.77
C LYS A 49 -5.05 -14.37 -12.09
N GLY A 50 -5.17 -13.48 -13.06
CA GLY A 50 -5.74 -13.78 -14.37
C GLY A 50 -4.78 -13.44 -15.50
N ARG A 51 -4.82 -14.25 -16.55
CA ARG A 51 -4.31 -13.89 -17.88
C ARG A 51 -5.46 -13.77 -18.86
N LEU A 52 -5.39 -12.73 -19.67
CA LEU A 52 -6.37 -12.38 -20.66
C LEU A 52 -5.74 -12.45 -22.05
N VAL A 53 -6.36 -13.19 -22.96
CA VAL A 53 -5.97 -13.19 -24.37
C VAL A 53 -7.21 -12.98 -25.22
N GLN A 54 -7.15 -12.01 -26.11
CA GLN A 54 -8.21 -11.71 -27.07
C GLN A 54 -7.60 -11.71 -28.49
N PRO A 55 -7.65 -12.86 -29.18
CA PRO A 55 -7.00 -13.03 -30.47
C PRO A 55 -7.55 -12.10 -31.56
N GLU A 56 -8.84 -11.74 -31.50
CA GLU A 56 -9.50 -10.92 -32.51
C GLU A 56 -8.88 -9.51 -32.65
N GLN A 57 -8.42 -8.94 -31.54
CA GLN A 57 -7.85 -7.59 -31.49
C GLN A 57 -6.35 -7.61 -31.16
N ASN A 58 -5.73 -8.80 -31.09
CA ASN A 58 -4.36 -9.00 -30.63
C ASN A 58 -4.09 -8.35 -29.25
N LEU A 59 -5.04 -8.48 -28.34
CA LEU A 59 -4.92 -7.92 -26.99
C LEU A 59 -4.51 -9.00 -25.99
N PHE A 60 -3.55 -8.63 -25.14
CA PHE A 60 -2.96 -9.47 -24.11
C PHE A 60 -3.01 -8.71 -22.80
N GLY A 61 -3.36 -9.39 -21.71
CA GLY A 61 -3.50 -8.72 -20.43
C GLY A 61 -3.33 -9.58 -19.20
N LEU A 62 -3.14 -8.91 -18.07
CA LEU A 62 -3.14 -9.51 -16.74
C LEU A 62 -4.23 -8.88 -15.89
N LEU A 63 -4.81 -9.67 -15.01
CA LEU A 63 -5.83 -9.25 -14.05
C LEU A 63 -5.41 -9.71 -12.66
N LEU A 64 -5.54 -8.83 -11.66
CA LEU A 64 -5.38 -9.16 -10.25
C LEU A 64 -6.59 -8.64 -9.50
N VAL A 65 -7.23 -9.52 -8.74
CA VAL A 65 -8.34 -9.17 -7.84
C VAL A 65 -8.03 -9.71 -6.45
N ILE A 66 -8.13 -8.86 -5.44
CA ILE A 66 -7.90 -9.22 -4.03
C ILE A 66 -9.15 -8.87 -3.25
N LEU A 67 -9.69 -9.86 -2.57
CA LEU A 67 -10.98 -9.81 -1.89
C LEU A 67 -10.82 -10.20 -0.44
N ASN A 68 -11.54 -9.51 0.45
CA ASN A 68 -11.76 -9.95 1.81
C ASN A 68 -13.14 -10.56 1.90
N VAL A 69 -13.18 -11.88 2.04
CA VAL A 69 -14.40 -12.69 2.10
C VAL A 69 -15.19 -12.41 3.38
N LYS A 70 -14.51 -12.22 4.52
CA LYS A 70 -15.17 -11.93 5.80
C LYS A 70 -15.86 -10.57 5.79
N SER A 71 -15.19 -9.53 5.29
CA SER A 71 -15.76 -8.18 5.21
C SER A 71 -16.56 -7.93 3.94
N ARG A 72 -16.69 -8.92 3.05
CA ARG A 72 -17.31 -8.81 1.71
C ARG A 72 -16.83 -7.59 0.92
N ALA A 73 -15.53 -7.31 1.00
CA ALA A 73 -14.94 -6.11 0.44
C ALA A 73 -13.95 -6.43 -0.68
N VAL A 74 -14.02 -5.66 -1.76
CA VAL A 74 -12.98 -5.65 -2.80
C VAL A 74 -11.83 -4.80 -2.29
N LEU A 75 -10.72 -5.44 -1.89
CA LEU A 75 -9.54 -4.74 -1.40
C LEU A 75 -8.76 -4.11 -2.55
N ARG A 76 -8.64 -4.83 -3.68
CA ARG A 76 -7.87 -4.35 -4.83
C ARG A 76 -8.34 -5.01 -6.12
N THR A 77 -8.37 -4.22 -7.19
CA THR A 77 -8.53 -4.69 -8.57
C THR A 77 -7.49 -3.97 -9.40
N ARG A 78 -6.68 -4.71 -10.16
CA ARG A 78 -5.68 -4.17 -11.08
C ARG A 78 -5.74 -4.93 -12.39
N ALA A 79 -5.65 -4.23 -13.49
CA ALA A 79 -5.53 -4.84 -14.81
C ALA A 79 -4.43 -4.15 -15.61
N VAL A 80 -3.91 -4.86 -16.59
CA VAL A 80 -3.12 -4.27 -17.67
C VAL A 80 -3.53 -4.95 -18.96
N LEU A 81 -3.75 -4.15 -20.00
CA LEU A 81 -4.04 -4.57 -21.35
C LEU A 81 -2.96 -4.00 -22.26
N SER A 82 -2.54 -4.76 -23.25
CA SER A 82 -1.48 -4.37 -24.17
C SER A 82 -1.56 -5.15 -25.46
N TYR A 83 -1.03 -4.58 -26.55
CA TYR A 83 -0.76 -5.30 -27.78
C TYR A 83 0.47 -6.21 -27.69
N ASN A 84 1.28 -6.08 -26.64
CA ASN A 84 2.50 -6.86 -26.47
C ASN A 84 2.20 -8.23 -25.84
N PRO A 85 2.42 -9.35 -26.56
CA PRO A 85 2.18 -10.70 -26.03
C PRO A 85 3.08 -11.06 -24.85
N ALA A 86 4.22 -10.37 -24.68
CA ALA A 86 5.11 -10.57 -23.55
C ALA A 86 4.42 -10.32 -22.20
N VAL A 87 3.33 -9.55 -22.16
CA VAL A 87 2.53 -9.33 -20.94
C VAL A 87 1.98 -10.66 -20.39
N CYS A 88 1.64 -11.61 -21.26
CA CYS A 88 1.13 -12.92 -20.87
C CYS A 88 2.23 -13.92 -20.42
N SER A 89 3.51 -13.55 -20.50
CA SER A 89 4.62 -14.37 -20.02
C SER A 89 4.67 -14.49 -18.49
N ALA A 90 4.00 -13.58 -17.77
CA ALA A 90 3.97 -13.57 -16.31
C ALA A 90 3.37 -14.87 -15.74
N SER A 91 4.15 -15.62 -14.97
CA SER A 91 3.67 -16.86 -14.33
C SER A 91 2.55 -16.58 -13.33
N LEU A 92 1.43 -17.30 -13.46
CA LEU A 92 0.35 -17.30 -12.47
C LEU A 92 0.79 -17.97 -11.16
N ASP A 93 1.91 -18.71 -11.15
CA ASP A 93 2.41 -19.40 -9.98
C ASP A 93 3.26 -18.53 -9.04
N LYS A 94 3.65 -17.34 -9.49
CA LYS A 94 4.32 -16.34 -8.64
C LYS A 94 3.42 -15.93 -7.47
N ASP A 95 4.02 -15.49 -6.38
CA ASP A 95 3.24 -14.87 -5.32
C ASP A 95 2.50 -13.64 -5.84
N TRP A 96 1.42 -13.28 -5.15
CA TRP A 96 0.52 -12.22 -5.61
C TRP A 96 1.20 -10.85 -5.72
N PHE A 97 2.21 -10.58 -4.90
CA PHE A 97 2.89 -9.28 -4.85
C PHE A 97 3.88 -9.14 -5.99
N GLU A 98 4.67 -10.18 -6.28
CA GLU A 98 5.52 -10.24 -7.48
C GLU A 98 4.69 -10.22 -8.76
N PHE A 99 3.51 -10.86 -8.75
CA PHE A 99 2.56 -10.75 -9.85
C PHE A 99 2.06 -9.30 -10.02
N GLU A 100 1.75 -8.60 -8.93
CA GLU A 100 1.34 -7.20 -8.95
C GLU A 100 2.46 -6.27 -9.44
N LYS A 101 3.71 -6.46 -8.98
CA LYS A 101 4.88 -5.73 -9.48
C LYS A 101 5.06 -5.93 -10.98
N CYS A 102 4.92 -7.16 -11.46
CA CYS A 102 4.97 -7.47 -12.88
C CYS A 102 3.88 -6.71 -13.66
N LEU A 103 2.65 -6.69 -13.13
CA LEU A 103 1.53 -5.94 -13.71
C LEU A 103 1.86 -4.45 -13.82
N TYR A 104 2.40 -3.83 -12.77
CA TYR A 104 2.84 -2.43 -12.82
C TYR A 104 3.96 -2.19 -13.83
N GLY A 105 4.94 -3.10 -13.91
CA GLY A 105 6.00 -3.04 -14.91
C GLY A 105 5.45 -3.06 -16.34
N CYS A 106 4.49 -3.95 -16.62
CA CYS A 106 3.85 -4.05 -17.93
C CYS A 106 3.07 -2.78 -18.34
N ARG A 107 2.58 -1.98 -17.39
CA ARG A 107 1.92 -0.69 -17.69
C ARG A 107 2.87 0.37 -18.23
N LEU A 108 4.17 0.18 -18.03
CA LEU A 108 5.20 1.10 -18.52
C LEU A 108 5.73 0.69 -19.90
N TRP A 109 5.28 -0.45 -20.44
CA TRP A 109 5.72 -0.92 -21.75
C TRP A 109 5.00 -0.19 -22.88
N ASP A 110 5.70 -0.05 -24.00
CA ASP A 110 5.12 0.43 -25.24
C ASP A 110 4.01 -0.51 -25.73
N GLY A 111 2.91 0.08 -26.19
CA GLY A 111 1.70 -0.65 -26.57
C GLY A 111 0.85 -1.11 -25.40
N SER A 112 1.08 -0.62 -24.17
CA SER A 112 0.12 -0.72 -23.08
C SER A 112 -1.08 0.22 -23.30
N LEU A 113 -2.25 -0.21 -22.84
CA LEU A 113 -3.54 0.45 -23.05
C LEU A 113 -4.11 0.90 -21.70
N PRO A 114 -3.66 2.05 -21.16
CA PRO A 114 -3.97 2.45 -19.79
C PRO A 114 -5.45 2.77 -19.57
N THR A 115 -6.13 3.33 -20.57
CA THR A 115 -7.56 3.68 -20.48
C THR A 115 -8.41 2.41 -20.38
N GLU A 116 -8.20 1.48 -21.30
CA GLU A 116 -8.90 0.20 -21.37
C GLU A 116 -8.58 -0.66 -20.14
N SER A 117 -7.32 -0.62 -19.67
CA SER A 117 -6.93 -1.27 -18.41
C SER A 117 -7.73 -0.73 -17.23
N LEU A 118 -7.90 0.60 -17.14
CA LEU A 118 -8.66 1.23 -16.07
C LEU A 118 -10.16 0.92 -16.18
N GLU A 119 -10.73 0.90 -17.38
CA GLU A 119 -12.12 0.52 -17.61
C GLU A 119 -12.39 -0.92 -17.15
N ILE A 120 -11.49 -1.85 -17.47
CA ILE A 120 -11.56 -3.23 -16.99
C ILE A 120 -11.54 -3.27 -15.45
N GLU A 121 -10.65 -2.52 -14.81
CA GLU A 121 -10.59 -2.48 -13.34
C GLU A 121 -11.89 -1.99 -12.72
N GLN A 122 -12.44 -0.90 -13.25
CA GLN A 122 -13.68 -0.31 -12.75
C GLN A 122 -14.86 -1.25 -12.97
N ALA A 123 -14.96 -1.88 -14.14
CA ALA A 123 -16.02 -2.81 -14.46
C ALA A 123 -15.97 -4.06 -13.57
N VAL A 124 -14.78 -4.65 -13.39
CA VAL A 124 -14.59 -5.82 -12.53
C VAL A 124 -14.87 -5.46 -11.07
N ALA A 125 -14.32 -4.36 -10.57
CA ALA A 125 -14.57 -3.92 -9.19
C ALA A 125 -16.05 -3.58 -8.95
N GLY A 126 -16.70 -2.90 -9.90
CA GLY A 126 -18.13 -2.56 -9.83
C GLY A 126 -19.00 -3.82 -9.82
N HIS A 127 -18.72 -4.78 -10.69
CA HIS A 127 -19.44 -6.04 -10.74
C HIS A 127 -19.27 -6.85 -9.45
N LEU A 128 -18.06 -6.95 -8.92
CA LEU A 128 -17.80 -7.68 -7.67
C LEU A 128 -18.47 -7.02 -6.45
N ARG A 129 -18.56 -5.68 -6.42
CA ARG A 129 -19.30 -4.97 -5.37
C ARG A 129 -20.81 -5.15 -5.48
N ALA A 130 -21.35 -5.19 -6.71
CA ALA A 130 -22.79 -5.37 -6.94
C ALA A 130 -23.24 -6.81 -6.64
N ASN A 131 -22.38 -7.80 -6.87
CA ASN A 131 -22.70 -9.22 -6.69
C ASN A 131 -22.13 -9.77 -5.38
N ALA A 132 -22.84 -9.51 -4.27
CA ALA A 132 -22.47 -10.02 -2.95
C ALA A 132 -22.39 -11.56 -2.88
N GLY A 133 -23.13 -12.28 -3.76
CA GLY A 133 -23.11 -13.75 -3.83
C GLY A 133 -21.77 -14.34 -4.25
N LEU A 134 -20.94 -13.59 -4.99
CA LEU A 134 -19.59 -14.04 -5.38
C LEU A 134 -18.68 -14.20 -4.16
N PHE A 135 -18.92 -13.50 -3.05
CA PHE A 135 -18.09 -13.67 -1.84
C PHE A 135 -18.36 -15.00 -1.13
N GLU A 136 -19.59 -15.50 -1.17
CA GLU A 136 -19.95 -16.80 -0.58
C GLU A 136 -19.53 -17.97 -1.50
N GLU A 137 -19.68 -17.80 -2.81
CA GLU A 137 -19.30 -18.80 -3.81
C GLU A 137 -17.80 -18.91 -4.06
N GLN A 138 -17.01 -17.94 -3.59
CA GLN A 138 -15.55 -17.99 -3.71
C GLN A 138 -14.91 -19.09 -2.89
N SER A 139 -15.61 -19.64 -1.91
CA SER A 139 -15.21 -20.90 -1.26
C SER A 139 -15.33 -22.11 -2.21
N ALA A 140 -16.16 -22.04 -3.26
CA ALA A 140 -16.58 -23.19 -4.08
C ALA A 140 -15.80 -23.43 -5.39
N GLY A 141 -14.92 -22.52 -5.86
CA GLY A 141 -13.97 -22.84 -6.95
C GLY A 141 -13.62 -21.67 -7.87
N ALA A 142 -12.44 -21.74 -8.52
CA ALA A 142 -11.96 -20.71 -9.44
C ALA A 142 -12.75 -20.63 -10.76
N GLU A 143 -13.43 -21.72 -11.15
CA GLU A 143 -14.10 -21.85 -12.45
C GLU A 143 -15.37 -20.99 -12.57
N LYS A 144 -16.20 -20.94 -11.52
CA LYS A 144 -17.39 -20.07 -11.49
C LYS A 144 -17.00 -18.60 -11.57
N VAL A 145 -16.01 -18.19 -10.77
CA VAL A 145 -15.47 -16.81 -10.80
C VAL A 145 -14.90 -16.48 -12.17
N GLN A 146 -14.26 -17.45 -12.85
CA GLN A 146 -13.77 -17.29 -14.21
C GLN A 146 -14.90 -17.06 -15.22
N ALA A 147 -16.01 -17.80 -15.12
CA ALA A 147 -17.17 -17.61 -15.99
C ALA A 147 -17.77 -16.20 -15.82
N GLU A 148 -17.99 -15.78 -14.58
CA GLU A 148 -18.54 -14.45 -14.24
C GLU A 148 -17.64 -13.31 -14.73
N LEU A 149 -16.35 -13.37 -14.37
CA LEU A 149 -15.38 -12.36 -14.81
C LEU A 149 -15.22 -12.35 -16.33
N SER A 150 -15.26 -13.51 -17.00
CA SER A 150 -15.26 -13.55 -18.47
C SER A 150 -16.47 -12.83 -19.07
N GLY A 151 -17.65 -12.97 -18.46
CA GLY A 151 -18.86 -12.26 -18.89
C GLY A 151 -18.76 -10.73 -18.75
N VAL A 152 -18.13 -10.26 -17.67
CA VAL A 152 -17.84 -8.82 -17.49
C VAL A 152 -16.85 -8.33 -18.54
N LEU A 153 -15.73 -9.04 -18.69
CA LEU A 153 -14.65 -8.63 -19.60
C LEU A 153 -15.09 -8.63 -21.07
N ARG A 154 -15.90 -9.61 -21.50
CA ARG A 154 -16.47 -9.63 -22.86
C ARG A 154 -17.34 -8.42 -23.16
N ARG A 155 -18.09 -7.92 -22.16
CA ARG A 155 -18.91 -6.71 -22.31
C ARG A 155 -18.05 -5.46 -22.46
N VAL A 156 -17.02 -5.33 -21.64
CA VAL A 156 -16.11 -4.17 -21.68
C VAL A 156 -15.29 -4.13 -22.97
N LEU A 157 -14.78 -5.29 -23.40
CA LEU A 157 -13.90 -5.41 -24.56
C LEU A 157 -14.67 -5.58 -25.89
N HIS A 158 -16.00 -5.62 -25.83
CA HIS A 158 -16.89 -5.77 -26.98
C HIS A 158 -16.47 -6.96 -27.89
N SER A 159 -16.06 -8.08 -27.31
CA SER A 159 -15.53 -9.23 -28.05
C SER A 159 -16.18 -10.56 -27.66
N GLY A 160 -16.41 -11.37 -28.69
CA GLY A 160 -16.98 -12.71 -28.56
C GLY A 160 -15.95 -13.79 -28.18
N ARG A 161 -14.66 -13.59 -28.50
CA ARG A 161 -13.59 -14.56 -28.27
C ARG A 161 -12.56 -14.03 -27.28
N LEU A 162 -12.86 -14.26 -26.00
CA LEU A 162 -11.99 -13.95 -24.87
C LEU A 162 -11.57 -15.23 -24.16
N GLU A 163 -10.26 -15.42 -24.02
CA GLU A 163 -9.66 -16.47 -23.21
C GLU A 163 -9.17 -15.87 -21.89
N LEU A 164 -9.82 -16.25 -20.79
CA LEU A 164 -9.41 -15.88 -19.44
C LEU A 164 -8.94 -17.14 -18.71
N LYS A 165 -7.70 -17.11 -18.21
CA LYS A 165 -7.18 -18.15 -17.31
C LYS A 165 -7.00 -17.58 -15.92
N LEU A 166 -7.74 -18.07 -14.93
CA LEU A 166 -7.62 -17.64 -13.54
C LEU A 166 -6.88 -18.67 -12.67
N LYS A 167 -6.12 -18.16 -11.70
CA LYS A 167 -5.61 -18.91 -10.56
C LYS A 167 -6.09 -18.25 -9.27
N LYS A 168 -6.63 -19.06 -8.36
CA LYS A 168 -7.07 -18.64 -7.04
C LYS A 168 -6.01 -19.01 -6.01
N ASP A 169 -5.59 -18.03 -5.22
CA ASP A 169 -4.81 -18.23 -4.00
C ASP A 169 -5.65 -17.79 -2.80
N VAL A 170 -5.54 -18.51 -1.69
CA VAL A 170 -6.20 -18.17 -0.43
C VAL A 170 -5.14 -17.87 0.60
N LEU A 171 -5.20 -16.68 1.18
CA LEU A 171 -4.23 -16.13 2.11
C LEU A 171 -4.91 -15.75 3.42
N ASP A 172 -4.15 -15.79 4.50
CA ASP A 172 -4.51 -15.11 5.74
C ASP A 172 -4.10 -13.62 5.71
N LEU A 173 -4.63 -12.84 6.64
CA LEU A 173 -4.31 -11.41 6.76
C LEU A 173 -2.81 -11.17 6.99
N GLY A 174 -2.16 -12.01 7.80
CA GLY A 174 -0.73 -11.94 8.05
C GLY A 174 0.10 -12.16 6.78
N GLN A 175 -0.25 -13.15 5.95
CA GLN A 175 0.39 -13.43 4.67
C GLN A 175 0.17 -12.31 3.66
N TYR A 176 -1.01 -11.70 3.64
CA TYR A 176 -1.29 -10.53 2.81
C TYR A 176 -0.38 -9.34 3.17
N HIS A 177 -0.14 -9.09 4.45
CA HIS A 177 0.74 -8.00 4.89
C HIS A 177 2.23 -8.35 4.79
N ALA A 178 2.64 -9.57 5.19
CA ALA A 178 4.05 -9.97 5.27
C ALA A 178 4.77 -10.01 3.92
N VAL A 179 4.06 -10.34 2.83
CA VAL A 179 4.66 -10.36 1.48
C VAL A 179 5.01 -8.93 1.00
N ARG A 180 4.34 -7.89 1.52
CA ARG A 180 4.69 -6.48 1.22
C ARG A 180 5.94 -6.03 1.98
N ALA A 181 6.16 -6.58 3.18
CA ALA A 181 7.23 -6.19 4.10
C ALA A 181 8.58 -6.89 3.82
N ALA A 182 8.59 -7.98 3.05
CA ALA A 182 9.84 -8.65 2.70
C ALA A 182 10.55 -7.89 1.56
N PRO A 183 11.71 -7.24 1.78
CA PRO A 183 12.57 -6.87 0.68
C PRO A 183 12.97 -8.18 -0.02
N SER A 184 12.73 -8.23 -1.33
CA SER A 184 13.05 -9.36 -2.20
C SER A 184 14.56 -9.64 -2.14
N GLY A 185 14.94 -10.54 -1.24
CA GLY A 185 16.28 -11.06 -1.03
C GLY A 185 16.16 -12.53 -0.61
N ASP A 186 16.98 -13.36 -1.24
CA ASP A 186 16.97 -14.82 -1.20
C ASP A 186 16.50 -15.46 0.11
N ARG A 187 15.54 -16.38 -0.01
CA ARG A 187 15.15 -17.30 1.06
C ARG A 187 16.30 -18.27 1.35
N ARG A 188 17.26 -17.86 2.17
CA ARG A 188 18.00 -18.78 3.04
C ARG A 188 17.32 -18.83 4.41
N ARG A 189 16.75 -20.00 4.71
CA ARG A 189 16.30 -20.39 6.05
C ARG A 189 17.38 -20.01 7.07
N SER A 190 17.07 -19.08 7.97
CA SER A 190 17.73 -19.04 9.26
C SER A 190 16.73 -18.71 10.37
N ARG A 191 16.83 -19.55 11.39
CA ARG A 191 16.28 -19.56 12.74
C ARG A 191 15.77 -18.22 13.31
N ALA A 192 14.58 -18.31 13.90
CA ALA A 192 14.04 -17.59 15.05
C ALA A 192 14.79 -16.33 15.52
N SER A 193 14.24 -15.17 15.15
CA SER A 193 14.43 -13.91 15.86
C SER A 193 13.08 -13.50 16.42
N ALA A 194 13.05 -13.09 17.69
CA ALA A 194 11.85 -12.64 18.39
C ALA A 194 11.15 -11.49 17.62
N PRO A 195 9.80 -11.41 17.66
CA PRO A 195 9.07 -10.36 16.96
C PRO A 195 9.34 -9.02 17.62
N GLN A 196 10.05 -8.13 16.92
CA GLN A 196 10.03 -6.70 17.25
C GLN A 196 8.62 -6.15 16.93
N PRO A 197 8.14 -5.17 17.73
CA PRO A 197 6.84 -4.55 17.50
C PRO A 197 6.82 -3.93 16.11
N GLN A 198 5.80 -4.30 15.32
CA GLN A 198 5.56 -3.79 13.98
C GLN A 198 5.26 -2.29 14.07
N THR A 199 6.26 -1.45 13.85
CA THR A 199 6.04 -0.07 13.40
C THR A 199 5.38 -0.14 12.02
N ASP A 200 4.22 0.49 11.85
CA ASP A 200 3.64 0.79 10.54
C ASP A 200 4.77 1.23 9.59
N GLU A 201 4.97 0.49 8.49
CA GLU A 201 6.07 0.75 7.55
C GLU A 201 5.89 2.12 6.90
N LEU A 202 6.46 3.15 7.53
CA LEU A 202 6.55 4.49 6.98
C LEU A 202 7.51 4.48 5.79
N LEU A 203 7.04 4.91 4.63
CA LEU A 203 7.92 5.19 3.50
C LEU A 203 8.72 6.46 3.82
N ILE A 204 9.98 6.29 4.17
CA ILE A 204 10.90 7.39 4.45
C ILE A 204 11.64 7.76 3.16
N LEU A 205 11.47 9.00 2.72
CA LEU A 205 12.13 9.59 1.55
C LEU A 205 13.36 10.39 1.96
N ARG A 206 14.40 10.40 1.13
CA ARG A 206 15.48 11.39 1.28
C ARG A 206 15.00 12.75 0.79
N ILE A 207 15.08 13.76 1.65
CA ILE A 207 14.68 15.12 1.31
C ILE A 207 15.81 16.12 1.57
N ALA A 208 15.68 17.31 0.98
CA ALA A 208 16.48 18.49 1.27
C ALA A 208 15.55 19.59 1.77
N LEU A 209 16.00 20.36 2.76
CA LEU A 209 15.25 21.53 3.26
C LEU A 209 15.81 22.80 2.62
N ASP A 210 14.94 23.68 2.15
CA ASP A 210 15.34 24.94 1.54
C ASP A 210 15.95 25.88 2.59
N SER A 211 17.14 26.38 2.31
CA SER A 211 17.83 27.36 3.16
C SER A 211 17.37 28.78 2.84
N ASP A 212 17.31 29.62 3.87
CA ASP A 212 16.93 31.03 3.77
C ASP A 212 17.69 31.84 4.82
N GLU A 213 18.40 32.90 4.40
CA GLU A 213 19.19 33.76 5.30
C GLU A 213 18.30 34.46 6.34
N ALA A 214 17.07 34.81 5.96
CA ALA A 214 16.07 35.36 6.87
C ALA A 214 15.27 34.27 7.61
N GLY A 215 15.56 33.00 7.34
CA GLY A 215 14.85 31.83 7.86
C GLY A 215 15.10 31.56 9.34
N MET A 216 14.48 30.48 9.84
CA MET A 216 14.61 30.02 11.22
C MET A 216 15.91 29.22 11.39
N PRO A 217 16.69 29.42 12.47
CA PRO A 217 17.82 28.55 12.77
C PRO A 217 17.36 27.09 12.91
N ALA A 218 18.09 26.15 12.30
CA ALA A 218 17.73 24.73 12.34
C ALA A 218 17.66 24.20 13.79
N ALA A 219 18.53 24.72 14.68
CA ALA A 219 18.51 24.40 16.11
C ALA A 219 17.24 24.87 16.86
N GLU A 220 16.48 25.81 16.30
CA GLU A 220 15.24 26.32 16.91
C GLU A 220 13.97 25.65 16.36
N LEU A 221 14.09 24.77 15.37
CA LEU A 221 12.96 24.02 14.83
C LEU A 221 12.28 23.18 15.92
N ARG A 222 10.96 23.05 15.82
CA ARG A 222 10.15 22.21 16.71
C ARG A 222 9.19 21.35 15.91
N ALA A 223 8.77 20.24 16.51
CA ALA A 223 7.67 19.45 15.97
C ALA A 223 6.43 20.34 15.77
N GLY A 224 5.82 20.25 14.60
CA GLY A 224 4.68 21.05 14.17
C GLY A 224 5.02 22.31 13.36
N ASP A 225 6.29 22.76 13.32
CA ASP A 225 6.72 23.84 12.43
C ASP A 225 6.60 23.40 10.96
N ILE A 226 6.29 24.32 10.05
CA ILE A 226 6.19 24.02 8.62
C ILE A 226 7.49 24.41 7.93
N VAL A 227 8.15 23.47 7.28
CA VAL A 227 9.39 23.69 6.51
C VAL A 227 9.16 23.50 5.02
N ALA A 228 9.94 24.20 4.20
CA ALA A 228 9.98 24.00 2.76
C ALA A 228 10.92 22.84 2.41
N ALA A 229 10.38 21.71 1.97
CA ALA A 229 11.13 20.48 1.70
C ALA A 229 11.09 20.08 0.21
N ARG A 230 12.21 19.61 -0.33
CA ARG A 230 12.31 19.02 -1.68
C ARG A 230 12.65 17.55 -1.58
N ILE A 231 11.97 16.73 -2.38
CA ILE A 231 12.27 15.30 -2.46
C ILE A 231 13.51 15.12 -3.34
N ALA A 232 14.63 14.75 -2.69
CA ALA A 232 15.94 14.57 -3.31
C ALA A 232 16.28 13.08 -3.57
N ASP A 233 15.29 12.21 -3.37
CA ASP A 233 15.41 10.77 -3.48
C ASP A 233 15.32 10.31 -4.95
N SER A 234 16.28 9.51 -5.39
CA SER A 234 16.40 9.07 -6.78
C SER A 234 15.49 7.91 -7.15
N ARG A 235 14.84 7.26 -6.16
CA ARG A 235 13.94 6.12 -6.40
C ARG A 235 12.72 6.59 -7.20
N ASP A 236 12.20 5.73 -8.08
CA ASP A 236 11.08 6.10 -8.96
C ASP A 236 9.78 6.41 -8.19
N ILE A 237 9.57 5.72 -7.06
CA ILE A 237 8.48 6.03 -6.14
C ILE A 237 8.57 7.46 -5.59
N ALA A 238 9.79 7.95 -5.34
CA ALA A 238 9.99 9.29 -4.83
C ALA A 238 9.76 10.35 -5.91
N LYS A 239 10.15 10.09 -7.16
CA LYS A 239 9.84 10.96 -8.31
C LYS A 239 8.33 11.07 -8.53
N TYR A 240 7.61 9.96 -8.40
CA TYR A 240 6.15 9.95 -8.49
C TYR A 240 5.51 10.77 -7.37
N LEU A 241 5.93 10.55 -6.11
CA LEU A 241 5.41 11.28 -4.96
C LEU A 241 5.75 12.78 -5.03
N ALA A 242 6.93 13.15 -5.53
CA ALA A 242 7.29 14.54 -5.77
C ALA A 242 6.32 15.22 -6.74
N LYS A 243 5.90 14.55 -7.83
CA LYS A 243 4.86 15.07 -8.72
C LYS A 243 3.51 15.17 -8.02
N LEU A 244 3.11 14.13 -7.27
CA LEU A 244 1.83 14.08 -6.58
C LEU A 244 1.67 15.19 -5.53
N PHE A 245 2.73 15.50 -4.79
CA PHE A 245 2.75 16.56 -3.78
C PHE A 245 2.98 17.97 -4.37
N GLY A 246 3.01 18.12 -5.70
CA GLY A 246 3.25 19.41 -6.37
C GLY A 246 4.70 19.90 -6.31
N GLY A 247 5.65 19.04 -5.96
CA GLY A 247 7.08 19.34 -5.90
C GLY A 247 7.81 19.30 -7.25
N HIS A 248 7.07 19.25 -8.36
CA HIS A 248 7.62 19.28 -9.72
C HIS A 248 6.74 20.15 -10.63
N SER A 249 7.32 21.21 -11.20
CA SER A 249 6.70 22.06 -12.21
C SER A 249 7.48 21.97 -13.53
N GLU A 250 6.97 22.61 -14.60
CA GLU A 250 7.68 22.74 -15.87
C GLU A 250 9.04 23.44 -15.74
N GLN A 251 9.27 24.17 -14.64
CA GLN A 251 10.51 24.87 -14.32
C GLN A 251 11.45 24.08 -13.40
N GLY A 252 11.08 22.85 -13.02
CA GLY A 252 11.91 21.94 -12.23
C GLY A 252 11.32 21.60 -10.84
N SER A 253 12.20 21.20 -9.91
CA SER A 253 11.77 20.86 -8.55
C SER A 253 11.25 22.10 -7.81
N VAL A 254 10.11 21.97 -7.15
CA VAL A 254 9.47 23.01 -6.33
C VAL A 254 9.43 22.54 -4.88
N PRO A 255 9.67 23.42 -3.89
CA PRO A 255 9.61 23.04 -2.49
C PRO A 255 8.16 22.80 -2.05
N ILE A 256 7.97 21.71 -1.30
CA ILE A 256 6.70 21.26 -0.73
C ILE A 256 6.69 21.67 0.75
N PRO A 257 5.68 22.41 1.23
CA PRO A 257 5.54 22.70 2.64
C PRO A 257 5.17 21.43 3.40
N ALA A 258 5.95 21.07 4.43
CA ALA A 258 5.72 19.89 5.24
C ALA A 258 5.89 20.18 6.74
N PRO A 259 5.01 19.68 7.62
CA PRO A 259 5.20 19.77 9.06
C PRO A 259 6.36 18.90 9.52
N VAL A 260 7.18 19.47 10.42
CA VAL A 260 8.21 18.73 11.15
C VAL A 260 7.52 17.78 12.13
N GLU A 261 7.91 16.51 12.06
CA GLU A 261 7.40 15.45 12.92
C GLU A 261 8.34 15.20 14.10
N ALA A 262 9.64 15.08 13.82
CA ALA A 262 10.66 14.81 14.82
C ALA A 262 11.99 15.47 14.43
N ILE A 263 12.81 15.75 15.43
CA ILE A 263 14.15 16.32 15.28
C ILE A 263 15.08 15.55 16.21
N GLU A 264 16.12 14.96 15.64
CA GLU A 264 17.13 14.21 16.39
C GLU A 264 18.50 14.87 16.20
N SER A 265 19.27 15.00 17.27
CA SER A 265 20.64 15.51 17.19
C SER A 265 21.61 14.37 16.95
N ALA A 266 22.42 14.47 15.92
CA ALA A 266 23.49 13.53 15.61
C ALA A 266 24.87 14.23 15.67
N PRO A 267 25.88 13.60 16.29
CA PRO A 267 27.24 14.11 16.25
C PRO A 267 27.87 13.90 14.87
N MET A 268 28.49 14.93 14.29
CA MET A 268 29.26 14.80 13.04
C MET A 268 30.66 14.23 13.28
N PRO A 269 31.22 13.46 12.32
CA PRO A 269 32.59 12.97 12.36
C PRO A 269 33.65 14.08 12.44
N SER A 270 33.32 15.29 11.97
CA SER A 270 34.23 16.43 11.83
C SER A 270 34.07 17.50 12.93
N GLY A 271 33.42 17.17 14.06
CA GLY A 271 33.35 18.05 15.24
C GLY A 271 32.23 19.10 15.24
N GLY A 272 31.20 18.91 14.41
CA GLY A 272 29.98 19.74 14.40
C GLY A 272 28.73 18.98 14.88
N GLN A 273 27.61 19.68 15.03
CA GLN A 273 26.30 19.08 15.32
C GLN A 273 25.43 19.11 14.06
N THR A 274 24.93 17.94 13.63
CA THR A 274 23.89 17.82 12.61
C THR A 274 22.56 17.49 13.27
N LEU A 275 21.50 17.96 12.63
CA LEU A 275 20.13 17.65 13.01
C LEU A 275 19.54 16.77 11.92
N LEU A 276 19.02 15.62 12.32
CA LEU A 276 18.16 14.81 11.48
C LEU A 276 16.73 15.31 11.68
N VAL A 277 16.21 15.97 10.65
CA VAL A 277 14.86 16.53 10.65
C VAL A 277 13.96 15.60 9.86
N ARG A 278 12.94 15.04 10.54
CA ARG A 278 11.87 14.26 9.91
C ARG A 278 10.66 15.14 9.68
N VAL A 279 10.14 15.13 8.47
CA VAL A 279 8.89 15.79 8.09
C VAL A 279 7.85 14.78 7.64
N ARG A 280 6.58 15.14 7.71
CA ARG A 280 5.47 14.28 7.28
C ARG A 280 4.74 14.86 6.08
N PHE A 281 4.78 14.19 4.94
CA PHE A 281 4.03 14.60 3.75
C PHE A 281 2.57 14.09 3.79
N SER A 282 2.37 12.85 4.21
CA SER A 282 1.04 12.24 4.34
C SER A 282 1.06 11.06 5.32
N ALA A 283 -0.12 10.46 5.57
CA ALA A 283 -0.20 9.21 6.32
C ALA A 283 0.59 8.10 5.60
N GLY A 284 1.67 7.63 6.22
CA GLY A 284 2.53 6.59 5.65
C GLY A 284 3.72 7.10 4.81
N VAL A 285 3.91 8.43 4.65
CA VAL A 285 5.04 9.00 3.90
C VAL A 285 5.72 10.11 4.70
N CYS A 286 6.97 9.86 5.07
CA CYS A 286 7.84 10.79 5.77
C CYS A 286 9.06 11.15 4.92
N GLY A 287 9.73 12.25 5.25
CA GLY A 287 10.99 12.64 4.65
C GLY A 287 12.03 12.93 5.71
N ASP A 288 13.25 12.41 5.54
CA ASP A 288 14.38 12.71 6.41
C ASP A 288 15.40 13.61 5.69
N ALA A 289 15.81 14.68 6.35
CA ALA A 289 16.88 15.58 5.95
C ALA A 289 17.94 15.68 7.05
N GLU A 290 19.20 15.58 6.67
CA GLU A 290 20.32 15.98 7.53
C GLU A 290 20.65 17.45 7.27
N VAL A 291 20.62 18.27 8.31
CA VAL A 291 20.92 19.70 8.23
C VAL A 291 21.96 20.10 9.28
N PRO A 292 22.94 20.96 8.95
CA PRO A 292 23.84 21.53 9.96
C PRO A 292 23.07 22.36 10.98
N ALA A 293 23.36 22.23 12.28
CA ALA A 293 22.62 22.98 13.33
C ALA A 293 22.69 24.51 13.16
N GLN A 294 23.77 24.99 12.54
CA GLN A 294 24.02 26.41 12.23
C GLN A 294 23.35 26.92 10.95
N SER A 295 22.66 26.06 10.19
CA SER A 295 21.93 26.47 8.99
C SER A 295 20.64 27.21 9.35
N ARG A 296 20.21 28.12 8.47
CA ARG A 296 18.92 28.81 8.57
C ARG A 296 18.00 28.29 7.47
N LEU A 297 16.80 27.86 7.86
CA LEU A 297 15.87 27.13 7.02
C LEU A 297 14.61 27.96 6.79
N ARG A 298 14.03 27.84 5.59
CA ARG A 298 12.75 28.45 5.27
C ARG A 298 11.63 27.71 6.01
N ALA A 299 11.28 28.22 7.19
CA ALA A 299 10.31 27.63 8.10
C ALA A 299 9.32 28.67 8.65
N ALA A 300 8.10 28.23 8.94
CA ALA A 300 7.07 29.04 9.58
C ALA A 300 6.54 28.34 10.84
N ARG A 301 6.49 29.07 11.94
CA ARG A 301 5.97 28.55 13.22
C ARG A 301 4.45 28.42 13.15
N ARG A 302 3.93 27.24 13.50
CA ARG A 302 2.48 27.02 13.56
C ARG A 302 1.91 27.75 14.79
N ALA A 303 0.94 28.63 14.58
CA ALA A 303 0.29 29.34 15.69
C ALA A 303 -0.46 28.35 16.60
N PRO A 304 -0.28 28.43 17.94
CA PRO A 304 -0.99 27.55 18.87
C PRO A 304 -2.48 27.89 18.89
N GLY A 305 -3.34 26.91 18.57
CA GLY A 305 -4.81 27.07 18.68
C GLY A 305 -5.66 26.63 17.47
N ILE A 306 -5.05 26.18 16.36
CA ILE A 306 -5.82 25.67 15.21
C ILE A 306 -6.01 24.14 15.36
N PRO A 307 -7.24 23.63 15.50
CA PRO A 307 -7.50 22.21 15.74
C PRO A 307 -7.01 21.32 14.58
N GLU A 308 -6.51 20.14 14.95
CA GLU A 308 -5.94 19.09 14.08
C GLU A 308 -6.91 18.56 13.00
N LYS A 309 -8.22 18.83 13.15
CA LYS A 309 -9.29 18.32 12.27
C LYS A 309 -9.50 19.10 10.98
N SER A 310 -8.78 20.20 10.74
CA SER A 310 -8.73 20.79 9.40
C SER A 310 -7.53 20.22 8.68
N SER A 311 -7.78 19.18 7.89
CA SER A 311 -6.75 18.62 7.04
C SER A 311 -6.22 19.71 6.11
N TRP A 312 -4.92 19.96 6.14
CA TRP A 312 -4.29 21.08 5.43
C TRP A 312 -4.57 21.08 3.92
N TRP A 313 -4.86 19.93 3.31
CA TRP A 313 -5.29 19.80 1.91
C TRP A 313 -6.70 20.36 1.64
N GLN A 314 -7.61 20.33 2.61
CA GLN A 314 -8.95 20.95 2.47
C GLN A 314 -8.86 22.46 2.33
N ARG A 315 -7.82 23.10 2.88
CA ARG A 315 -7.62 24.56 2.78
C ARG A 315 -7.09 25.01 1.41
N PHE A 316 -6.54 24.09 0.60
CA PHE A 316 -5.98 24.42 -0.72
C PHE A 316 -6.80 23.85 -1.90
N PHE A 317 -7.54 22.75 -1.71
CA PHE A 317 -8.34 22.11 -2.75
C PHE A 317 -9.87 22.24 -2.55
N GLY A 318 -10.32 22.93 -1.52
CA GLY A 318 -11.74 23.08 -1.19
C GLY A 318 -12.12 24.50 -0.84
N SER A 319 -12.51 25.28 -1.84
CA SER A 319 -13.53 26.34 -1.78
C SER A 319 -13.71 26.95 -3.17
N ASP A 320 -14.40 26.24 -4.07
CA ASP A 320 -15.15 26.87 -5.16
C ASP A 320 -16.64 26.71 -4.84
N LYS A 321 -17.22 27.81 -4.39
CA LYS A 321 -18.63 28.17 -4.58
C LYS A 321 -18.67 29.64 -4.94
#